data_AF-A0A640QLY4-F1
#
_entry.id   AF-A0A640QLY4-F1
#
_cell.length_a   1.000
_cell.length_b   1.000
_cell.length_c   1.000
_cell.angle_alpha   90.00
_cell.angle_beta   90.00
_cell.angle_gamma   90.00
#
_symmetry.space_group_name_H-M   'P 1'
#
loop_
_entity.id
_entity.type
_entity.pdbx_description
1 polymer ?
#
loop_
_entity_poly.entity_id
_entity_poly.type
_entity_poly.pdbx_seq_one_letter_code
_entity_poly.pdbx_strand_id
1 'polypeptide(L)'
;MIIFYDGYCPLCMAEMKHLSKRDKHNKLTLVDIQSPDFSSNYPTLDWDALNARIHGLRDDGTLITGLDVTHEAWKAVGMGWLYAPLRWPIIRYFADAFYNVFAKHRYTISYLLTGKKRQCDRCIPGDANEK
;
A
#
# COMPACT_ATOMS: atom_id res chain seq x y z
N MET A 1 2.97 -11.19 7.74
CA MET A 1 2.10 -9.99 7.72
C MET A 1 1.42 -9.83 6.37
N ILE A 2 0.20 -9.29 6.35
CA ILE A 2 -0.57 -9.01 5.13
C ILE A 2 -0.45 -7.51 4.80
N ILE A 3 -0.28 -7.16 3.54
CA ILE A 3 -0.23 -5.78 3.06
C ILE A 3 -1.40 -5.57 2.10
N PHE A 4 -2.26 -4.63 2.43
CA PHE A 4 -3.39 -4.21 1.61
C PHE A 4 -2.98 -2.99 0.80
N TYR A 5 -3.00 -3.12 -0.52
CA TYR A 5 -2.52 -2.07 -1.44
C TYR A 5 -3.54 -1.79 -2.55
N ASP A 6 -3.41 -0.61 -3.17
CA ASP A 6 -4.22 -0.19 -4.31
C ASP A 6 -3.60 -0.60 -5.64
N GLY A 7 -4.18 -1.61 -6.30
CA GLY A 7 -3.76 -2.08 -7.62
C GLY A 7 -3.88 -1.06 -8.75
N TYR A 8 -4.72 -0.03 -8.60
CA TYR A 8 -4.85 1.00 -9.64
C TYR A 8 -3.79 2.08 -9.57
N CYS A 9 -2.97 2.12 -8.51
CA CYS A 9 -1.88 3.08 -8.39
C CYS A 9 -0.56 2.46 -8.92
N PRO A 10 -0.04 2.91 -10.08
CA PRO A 10 1.18 2.35 -10.66
C PRO A 10 2.40 2.38 -9.74
N LEU A 11 2.51 3.40 -8.89
CA LEU A 11 3.59 3.52 -7.91
C LEU A 11 3.46 2.50 -6.79
N CYS A 12 2.25 2.31 -6.23
CA CYS A 12 2.00 1.28 -5.23
C CYS A 12 2.27 -0.11 -5.81
N MET A 13 1.81 -0.38 -7.03
CA MET A 13 2.09 -1.61 -7.75
C MET A 13 3.60 -1.85 -7.96
N ALA A 14 4.35 -0.81 -8.33
CA ALA A 14 5.80 -0.91 -8.49
C ALA A 14 6.49 -1.24 -7.16
N GLU A 15 6.06 -0.64 -6.06
CA GLU A 15 6.56 -0.94 -4.72
C GLU A 15 6.27 -2.40 -4.33
N MET A 16 5.04 -2.87 -4.51
CA MET A 16 4.64 -4.26 -4.22
C MET A 16 5.44 -5.26 -5.05
N LYS A 17 5.69 -4.96 -6.34
CA LYS A 17 6.57 -5.78 -7.19
C LYS A 17 8.00 -5.83 -6.68
N HIS A 18 8.52 -4.72 -6.14
CA HIS A 18 9.86 -4.70 -5.55
C HIS A 18 9.92 -5.49 -4.24
N LEU A 19 8.91 -5.39 -3.39
CA LEU A 19 8.80 -6.17 -2.16
C LEU A 19 8.73 -7.67 -2.48
N SER A 20 7.80 -8.10 -3.33
CA SER A 20 7.63 -9.50 -3.73
C SER A 20 8.92 -10.11 -4.31
N LYS A 21 9.66 -9.36 -5.14
CA LYS A 21 10.95 -9.83 -5.69
C LYS A 21 12.00 -10.11 -4.61
N ARG A 22 11.98 -9.36 -3.52
CA ARG A 22 12.92 -9.47 -2.39
C ARG A 22 12.44 -10.39 -1.29
N ASP A 23 11.15 -10.67 -1.22
CA ASP A 23 10.58 -11.59 -0.25
C ASP A 23 10.94 -13.04 -0.58
N LYS A 24 12.17 -13.44 -0.30
CA LYS A 24 12.67 -14.81 -0.55
C LYS A 24 12.09 -15.84 0.40
N HIS A 25 11.43 -15.40 1.47
CA HIS A 25 10.95 -16.26 2.55
C HIS A 25 9.43 -16.21 2.72
N ASN A 26 8.69 -15.60 1.77
CA ASN A 26 7.24 -15.45 1.80
C ASN A 26 6.73 -14.88 3.14
N LYS A 27 7.41 -13.85 3.66
CA LYS A 27 7.04 -13.15 4.91
C LYS A 27 5.86 -12.20 4.72
N LEU A 28 5.58 -11.81 3.48
CA LEU A 28 4.56 -10.86 3.10
C LEU A 28 3.47 -11.52 2.26
N THR A 29 2.21 -11.30 2.65
CA THR A 29 1.06 -11.59 1.80
C THR A 29 0.58 -10.27 1.21
N LEU A 30 0.61 -10.13 -0.12
CA LEU A 30 0.17 -8.91 -0.79
C LEU A 30 -1.26 -9.10 -1.28
N VAL A 31 -2.17 -8.23 -0.85
CA VAL A 31 -3.60 -8.29 -1.19
C VAL A 31 -4.00 -6.99 -1.88
N ASP A 32 -4.50 -7.11 -3.10
CA ASP A 32 -5.07 -5.99 -3.85
C ASP A 32 -6.49 -5.72 -3.36
N ILE A 33 -6.72 -4.51 -2.84
CA ILE A 33 -8.05 -4.08 -2.38
C ILE A 33 -9.01 -3.81 -3.55
N GLN A 34 -8.48 -3.68 -4.76
CA GLN A 34 -9.27 -3.46 -5.97
C GLN A 34 -9.77 -4.77 -6.59
N SER A 35 -9.33 -5.92 -6.04
CA SER A 35 -9.81 -7.23 -6.50
C SER A 35 -11.31 -7.39 -6.24
N PRO A 36 -12.08 -7.95 -7.20
CA PRO A 36 -13.52 -8.19 -7.01
C PRO A 36 -13.82 -9.12 -5.84
N ASP A 37 -12.88 -10.01 -5.49
CA ASP A 37 -13.02 -10.95 -4.39
C ASP A 37 -12.63 -10.35 -3.03
N PHE A 38 -12.13 -9.10 -2.99
CA PHE A 38 -11.62 -8.49 -1.77
C PHE A 38 -12.69 -8.41 -0.67
N SER A 39 -13.85 -7.85 -0.99
CA SER A 39 -14.96 -7.66 -0.04
C SER A 39 -15.51 -8.99 0.49
N SER A 40 -15.48 -10.04 -0.33
CA SER A 40 -15.89 -11.39 0.07
C SER A 40 -14.89 -12.05 1.02
N ASN A 41 -13.59 -11.84 0.78
CA ASN A 41 -12.51 -12.42 1.59
C ASN A 41 -12.27 -11.65 2.90
N TYR A 42 -12.53 -10.35 2.93
CA TYR A 42 -12.29 -9.46 4.07
C TYR A 42 -13.51 -8.59 4.41
N PRO A 43 -14.67 -9.19 4.75
CA PRO A 43 -15.93 -8.46 4.93
C PRO A 43 -15.93 -7.51 6.15
N THR A 44 -15.00 -7.69 7.07
CA THR A 44 -14.87 -6.87 8.28
C THR A 44 -13.98 -5.63 8.08
N LEU A 45 -13.27 -5.52 6.95
CA LEU A 45 -12.40 -4.39 6.68
C LEU A 45 -13.14 -3.30 5.91
N ASP A 46 -12.99 -2.06 6.37
CA ASP A 46 -13.52 -0.88 5.68
C ASP A 46 -12.68 -0.59 4.43
N TRP A 47 -13.25 -0.87 3.25
CA TRP A 47 -12.59 -0.64 1.98
C TRP A 47 -12.26 0.84 1.75
N ASP A 48 -13.12 1.78 2.16
CA ASP A 48 -12.84 3.21 1.97
C ASP A 48 -11.63 3.65 2.79
N ALA A 49 -11.50 3.14 4.02
CA ALA A 49 -10.32 3.36 4.84
C ALA A 49 -9.05 2.78 4.19
N LEU A 50 -9.11 1.53 3.74
CA LEU A 50 -8.03 0.86 3.00
C LEU A 50 -7.66 1.57 1.70
N ASN A 51 -8.65 2.16 1.04
CA ASN A 51 -8.48 2.90 -0.18
C ASN A 51 -7.95 4.31 0.08
N ALA A 52 -8.10 4.87 1.29
CA ALA A 52 -7.53 6.17 1.63
C ALA A 52 -6.01 6.09 1.91
N ARG A 53 -5.52 4.99 2.49
CA ARG A 53 -4.11 4.83 2.93
C ARG A 53 -3.68 3.37 2.84
N ILE A 54 -2.39 3.11 2.68
CA ILE A 54 -1.88 1.73 2.75
C ILE A 54 -2.07 1.17 4.17
N HIS A 55 -2.47 -0.10 4.25
CA HIS A 55 -2.66 -0.82 5.51
C HIS A 55 -1.86 -2.11 5.53
N GLY A 56 -1.46 -2.51 6.73
CA GLY A 56 -0.78 -3.77 6.99
C GLY A 56 -1.39 -4.45 8.21
N LEU A 57 -1.63 -5.75 8.11
CA LEU A 57 -2.07 -6.59 9.22
C LEU A 57 -0.90 -7.45 9.69
N ARG A 58 -0.46 -7.21 10.93
CA ARG A 58 0.58 -8.02 11.57
C ARG A 58 0.05 -9.39 11.95
N ASP A 59 0.97 -10.31 12.22
CA ASP A 59 0.64 -11.70 12.59
C ASP A 59 -0.08 -11.79 13.96
N ASP A 60 0.03 -10.75 14.79
CA ASP A 60 -0.69 -10.61 16.08
C ASP A 60 -2.10 -10.00 15.93
N GLY A 61 -2.53 -9.70 14.70
CA GLY A 61 -3.82 -9.07 14.41
C GLY A 61 -3.82 -7.53 14.49
N THR A 62 -2.68 -6.90 14.78
CA THR A 62 -2.59 -5.43 14.82
C THR A 62 -2.65 -4.85 13.40
N LEU A 63 -3.58 -3.92 13.17
CA LEU A 63 -3.67 -3.16 11.93
C LEU A 63 -2.82 -1.88 12.04
N ILE A 64 -1.86 -1.74 11.14
CA ILE A 64 -0.98 -0.57 11.00
C ILE A 64 -1.23 0.13 9.67
N THR A 65 -0.89 1.42 9.56
CA THR A 65 -1.20 2.23 8.38
C THR A 65 -0.03 3.11 7.94
N GLY A 66 -0.06 3.55 6.69
CA GLY A 66 0.88 4.52 6.15
C GLY A 66 2.32 4.02 6.10
N LEU A 67 3.27 4.91 6.37
CA LEU A 67 4.69 4.61 6.29
C LEU A 67 5.17 3.58 7.32
N ASP A 68 4.40 3.31 8.39
CA ASP A 68 4.69 2.21 9.31
C ASP A 68 4.55 0.85 8.60
N VAL A 69 3.57 0.71 7.71
CA VAL A 69 3.39 -0.49 6.86
C VAL A 69 4.59 -0.65 5.93
N THR A 70 4.97 0.43 5.24
CA THR A 70 6.13 0.42 4.34
C THR A 70 7.39 0.02 5.09
N HIS A 71 7.69 0.67 6.21
CA HIS A 71 8.87 0.36 7.01
C HIS A 71 8.88 -1.10 7.47
N GLU A 72 7.77 -1.63 7.96
CA GLU A 72 7.68 -3.03 8.39
C GLU A 72 7.79 -4.03 7.24
N ALA A 73 7.17 -3.73 6.10
CA ALA A 73 7.26 -4.56 4.90
C ALA A 73 8.72 -4.68 4.44
N TRP A 74 9.43 -3.54 4.33
CA TRP A 74 10.82 -3.53 3.93
C TRP A 74 11.76 -4.13 4.99
N LYS A 75 11.41 -4.02 6.27
CA LYS A 75 12.09 -4.70 7.37
C LYS A 75 11.94 -6.22 7.27
N ALA A 76 10.74 -6.73 6.99
CA ALA A 76 10.47 -8.15 6.83
C ALA A 76 11.27 -8.79 5.67
N VAL A 77 11.58 -8.03 4.62
CA VAL A 77 12.42 -8.49 3.49
C VAL A 77 13.90 -8.10 3.63
N GLY A 78 14.36 -7.76 4.83
CA GLY A 78 15.79 -7.56 5.15
C GLY A 78 16.37 -6.19 4.75
N MET A 79 15.54 -5.22 4.34
CA MET A 79 15.96 -3.85 3.98
C MET A 79 15.35 -2.79 4.89
N GLY A 80 15.06 -3.15 6.14
CA GLY A 80 14.51 -2.21 7.12
C GLY A 80 15.40 -0.98 7.31
N TRP A 81 16.72 -1.14 7.20
CA TRP A 81 17.70 -0.04 7.34
C TRP A 81 17.50 1.09 6.31
N LEU A 82 17.00 0.79 5.11
CA LEU A 82 16.76 1.79 4.07
C LEU A 82 15.58 2.70 4.43
N TYR A 83 14.59 2.15 5.13
CA TYR A 83 13.36 2.84 5.52
C TYR A 83 13.36 3.28 7.00
N ALA A 84 14.35 2.84 7.79
CA ALA A 84 14.48 3.18 9.20
C ALA A 84 14.59 4.71 9.47
N PRO A 85 15.31 5.51 8.65
CA PRO A 85 15.36 6.97 8.85
C PRO A 85 13.98 7.63 8.81
N LEU A 86 13.02 7.09 8.04
CA LEU A 86 11.66 7.62 7.97
C LEU A 86 10.91 7.54 9.30
N ARG A 87 11.39 6.73 10.26
CA ARG A 87 10.77 6.52 11.56
C ARG A 87 11.50 7.23 12.70
N TRP A 88 12.58 7.98 12.43
CA TRP A 88 13.23 8.82 13.44
C TRP A 88 12.29 9.93 13.90
N PRO A 89 12.29 10.34 15.18
CA PRO A 89 11.23 11.17 15.76
C PRO A 89 10.99 12.48 15.00
N ILE A 90 12.06 13.14 14.53
CA ILE A 90 11.97 14.38 13.76
C ILE A 90 11.53 14.09 12.32
N ILE A 91 12.19 13.15 11.65
CA ILE A 91 11.92 12.81 10.25
C ILE A 91 10.50 12.27 10.07
N ARG A 92 10.04 11.44 11.03
CA ARG A 92 8.70 10.83 11.04
C ARG A 92 7.62 11.88 10.91
N TYR A 93 7.72 12.99 11.64
CA TYR A 93 6.73 14.07 11.57
C TYR A 93 6.57 14.59 10.15
N PHE A 94 7.69 14.92 9.49
CA PHE A 94 7.68 15.41 8.11
C PHE A 94 7.30 14.32 7.10
N ALA A 95 7.79 13.10 7.30
CA ALA A 95 7.53 11.97 6.43
C ALA A 95 6.04 11.58 6.43
N ASP A 96 5.42 11.54 7.61
CA ASP A 96 4.00 11.23 7.75
C ASP A 96 3.12 12.36 7.18
N ALA A 97 3.54 13.63 7.35
CA ALA A 97 2.88 14.77 6.70
C ALA A 97 2.97 14.69 5.17
N PHE A 98 4.15 14.41 4.61
CA PHE A 98 4.33 14.20 3.18
C PHE A 98 3.53 13.01 2.68
N TYR A 99 3.51 11.90 3.44
CA TYR A 99 2.72 10.73 3.12
C TYR A 99 1.22 11.04 3.04
N ASN A 100 0.68 11.88 3.92
CA ASN A 100 -0.72 12.30 3.86
C ASN A 100 -1.04 13.00 2.54
N VAL A 101 -0.17 13.92 2.11
CA VAL A 101 -0.29 14.61 0.83
C VAL A 101 -0.16 13.62 -0.33
N PHE A 102 0.81 12.70 -0.23
CA PHE A 102 1.00 11.64 -1.21
C PHE A 102 -0.24 10.78 -1.35
N ALA A 103 -0.80 10.25 -0.25
CA ALA A 103 -1.96 9.36 -0.27
C ALA A 103 -3.17 10.05 -0.92
N LYS A 104 -3.38 11.34 -0.62
CA LYS A 104 -4.45 12.14 -1.22
C LYS A 104 -4.25 12.41 -2.72
N HIS A 105 -3.01 12.59 -3.16
CA HIS A 105 -2.67 12.90 -4.55
C HIS A 105 -1.98 11.74 -5.27
N ARG A 106 -2.18 10.51 -4.79
CA ARG A 106 -1.35 9.35 -5.18
C ARG A 106 -1.40 9.06 -6.67
N TYR A 107 -2.53 9.29 -7.33
CA TYR A 107 -2.65 9.06 -8.77
C TYR A 107 -1.86 10.09 -9.58
N THR A 108 -1.94 11.37 -9.19
CA THR A 108 -1.19 12.45 -9.85
C THR A 108 0.31 12.28 -9.63
N ILE A 109 0.72 11.99 -8.40
CA ILE A 109 2.13 11.79 -8.05
C ILE A 109 2.66 10.50 -8.69
N SER A 110 1.88 9.42 -8.66
CA SER A 110 2.23 8.18 -9.35
C SER A 110 2.40 8.41 -10.84
N TYR A 111 1.49 9.15 -11.48
CA TYR A 111 1.62 9.49 -12.90
C TYR A 111 2.89 10.30 -13.17
N LEU A 112 3.18 11.32 -12.35
CA LEU A 112 4.37 12.15 -12.49
C LEU A 112 5.67 11.34 -12.34
N LEU A 113 5.72 10.39 -11.39
CA LEU A 113 6.91 9.62 -11.08
C LEU A 113 7.11 8.40 -11.99
N THR A 114 6.03 7.75 -12.39
CA THR A 114 6.11 6.50 -13.19
C THR A 114 5.85 6.71 -14.67
N GLY A 115 5.30 7.86 -15.06
CA GLY A 115 4.80 8.13 -16.42
C GLY A 115 3.56 7.33 -16.80
N LYS A 116 3.04 6.48 -15.91
CA LYS A 116 1.90 5.59 -16.17
C LYS A 116 0.63 6.17 -15.61
N LYS A 117 -0.42 6.23 -16.43
CA LYS A 117 -1.76 6.64 -15.98
C LYS A 117 -2.33 5.57 -15.05
N ARG A 118 -3.25 5.99 -14.18
CA ARG A 118 -4.09 5.08 -13.40
C ARG A 118 -4.76 4.10 -14.36
N GLN A 119 -4.83 2.83 -13.97
CA GLN A 119 -5.37 1.78 -14.84
C GLN A 119 -6.91 1.74 -14.88
N CYS A 120 -7.58 2.66 -14.19
CA CYS A 120 -9.04 2.78 -14.15
C CYS A 120 -9.49 4.22 -13.88
N ASP A 121 -10.46 4.73 -14.66
CA ASP A 121 -10.99 6.09 -14.49
C ASP A 121 -12.17 6.19 -13.50
N ARG A 122 -12.88 5.08 -13.24
CA ARG A 122 -13.98 4.95 -12.26
C ARG A 122 -13.98 3.55 -11.67
N CYS A 123 -13.44 3.39 -10.47
CA CYS A 123 -13.41 2.09 -9.82
C CYS A 123 -13.95 2.18 -8.40
N ILE A 124 -15.11 1.54 -8.23
CA ILE A 124 -15.66 1.03 -6.98
C ILE A 124 -15.67 -0.50 -7.17
N PRO A 125 -15.15 -1.30 -6.23
CA PRO A 125 -15.24 -2.76 -6.33
C PRO A 125 -16.71 -3.19 -6.47
N GLY A 126 -17.04 -3.88 -7.57
CA GLY A 126 -18.41 -4.32 -7.88
C GLY A 126 -19.17 -3.48 -8.91
N ASP A 127 -18.58 -2.42 -9.47
CA ASP A 127 -19.19 -1.63 -10.53
C ASP A 127 -18.88 -2.24 -11.92
N ALA A 128 -19.91 -2.45 -12.75
CA ALA A 128 -19.86 -3.22 -14.00
C ALA A 128 -19.09 -2.57 -15.17
N ASN A 129 -18.17 -1.64 -14.91
CA ASN A 129 -17.34 -0.99 -15.92
C ASN A 129 -15.91 -1.54 -15.92
N GLU A 130 -15.80 -2.86 -16.08
CA GLU A 130 -14.57 -3.50 -16.53
C GLU A 130 -14.67 -3.66 -18.05
N LYS A 131 -13.99 -2.79 -18.80
CA LYS A 131 -13.74 -2.95 -20.24
C LYS A 131 -12.25 -2.99 -20.49
#